data_AF-A0A9E2G6S5-F1
#
_entry.id   AF-A0A9E2G6S5-F1
#
_cell.length_a   1.000
_cell.length_b   1.000
_cell.length_c   1.000
_cell.angle_alpha   90.00
_cell.angle_beta   90.00
_cell.angle_gamma   90.00
#
_symmetry.space_group_name_H-M   'P 1'
#
loop_
_entity.id
_entity.type
_entity.pdbx_description
1 polymer ?
#
loop_
_entity_poly.entity_id
_entity_poly.type
_entity_poly.pdbx_seq_one_letter_code
_entity_poly.pdbx_strand_id
1 'polypeptide(L)'
;ECQTANVVACSDTNVNACGGCTTLTGDPGDACGVCGQLDCTGPETLACSDPGVNDCGSCAVLPHVPGTDCACGEGLWECSGANAVLCELTTLDGRTNARDLGTFQDTQDQIFSTYNSLFPGEDSEDWFNSYCTDELGGEMDTRAWLQSPPGHDYDLCVYYLAHTGDGEIECTIGTPDIFEGLPGCCSRNTGTVDEHVELSPNAIGSWDDDGTFFYRVTYVSGTGTCTTFRLQYAF
;
A
#
# COMPACT_ATOMS: atom_id res chain seq x y z
N GLU A 1 -63.22 -0.17 -3.62
CA GLU A 1 -64.26 -1.00 -4.27
C GLU A 1 -63.80 -2.45 -4.35
N CYS A 2 -64.69 -3.44 -4.16
CA CYS A 2 -64.33 -4.85 -4.37
C CYS A 2 -64.17 -5.13 -5.86
N GLN A 3 -62.99 -5.58 -6.29
CA GLN A 3 -62.75 -6.01 -7.67
C GLN A 3 -63.01 -7.51 -7.87
N THR A 4 -62.73 -8.35 -6.87
CA THR A 4 -63.16 -9.76 -6.85
C THR A 4 -63.48 -10.19 -5.41
N ALA A 5 -63.98 -11.42 -5.22
CA ALA A 5 -64.35 -11.95 -3.90
C ALA A 5 -63.21 -11.90 -2.85
N ASN A 6 -61.95 -11.75 -3.27
CA ASN A 6 -60.78 -11.63 -2.41
C ASN A 6 -59.84 -10.46 -2.77
N VAL A 7 -60.29 -9.51 -3.62
CA VAL A 7 -59.47 -8.35 -4.01
C VAL A 7 -60.28 -7.08 -3.80
N VAL A 8 -59.83 -6.26 -2.86
CA VAL A 8 -60.34 -4.90 -2.62
C VAL A 8 -59.39 -3.92 -3.28
N ALA A 9 -59.87 -3.10 -4.21
CA ALA A 9 -59.13 -1.96 -4.76
C ALA A 9 -59.50 -0.67 -4.01
N CYS A 10 -58.59 0.29 -3.92
CA CYS A 10 -58.93 1.63 -3.42
C CYS A 10 -59.85 2.32 -4.46
N SER A 11 -60.76 3.21 -4.03
CA SER A 11 -61.38 4.13 -5.00
C SER A 11 -60.28 5.10 -5.46
N ASP A 12 -60.08 5.21 -6.77
CA ASP A 12 -58.86 5.65 -7.49
C ASP A 12 -58.17 6.98 -7.10
N THR A 13 -58.58 7.68 -6.03
CA THR A 13 -57.97 8.94 -5.58
C THR A 13 -57.28 8.90 -4.21
N ASN A 14 -57.42 7.82 -3.43
CA ASN A 14 -56.91 7.75 -2.04
C ASN A 14 -55.87 6.63 -1.84
N VAL A 15 -54.94 6.48 -2.79
CA VAL A 15 -53.81 5.54 -2.63
C VAL A 15 -52.67 6.28 -1.91
N ASN A 16 -52.11 5.66 -0.87
CA ASN A 16 -50.95 6.20 -0.16
C ASN A 16 -49.66 6.04 -0.99
N ALA A 17 -48.56 6.62 -0.52
CA ALA A 17 -47.29 6.58 -1.23
C ALA A 17 -46.67 5.16 -1.38
N CYS A 18 -47.12 4.18 -0.62
CA CYS A 18 -46.73 2.76 -0.73
C CYS A 18 -47.69 1.90 -1.54
N GLY A 19 -48.76 2.48 -2.10
CA GLY A 19 -49.73 1.77 -2.94
C GLY A 19 -50.94 1.16 -2.18
N GLY A 20 -51.09 1.43 -0.88
CA GLY A 20 -52.24 0.98 -0.08
C GLY A 20 -53.37 2.02 0.04
N CYS A 21 -54.46 1.65 0.70
CA CYS A 21 -55.65 2.48 0.91
C CYS A 21 -55.71 3.14 2.31
N THR A 22 -54.75 2.87 3.19
CA THR A 22 -54.71 3.42 4.55
C THR A 22 -53.77 4.62 4.61
N THR A 23 -54.12 5.64 5.39
CA THR A 23 -53.20 6.75 5.66
C THR A 23 -51.97 6.25 6.40
N LEU A 24 -50.78 6.53 5.86
CA LEU A 24 -49.50 6.23 6.51
C LEU A 24 -49.14 7.34 7.52
N THR A 25 -48.39 6.99 8.56
CA THR A 25 -47.80 7.97 9.48
C THR A 25 -46.38 8.29 8.99
N GLY A 26 -46.28 9.27 8.09
CA GLY A 26 -45.05 9.63 7.36
C GLY A 26 -45.10 9.24 5.88
N ASP A 27 -44.11 9.69 5.12
CA ASP A 27 -43.95 9.43 3.69
C ASP A 27 -42.67 8.62 3.41
N PRO A 28 -42.63 7.77 2.36
CA PRO A 28 -41.39 7.16 1.90
C PRO A 28 -40.31 8.21 1.60
N GLY A 29 -39.10 7.99 2.10
CA GLY A 29 -37.99 8.94 2.02
C GLY A 29 -37.91 9.93 3.19
N ASP A 30 -38.94 10.03 4.04
CA ASP A 30 -38.83 10.79 5.29
C ASP A 30 -37.70 10.23 6.15
N ALA A 31 -36.95 11.13 6.80
CA ALA A 31 -35.86 10.74 7.68
C ALA A 31 -36.38 9.91 8.86
N CYS A 32 -35.68 8.83 9.17
CA CYS A 32 -35.93 8.01 10.34
C CYS A 32 -34.61 7.54 10.94
N GLY A 33 -34.56 7.43 12.27
CA GLY A 33 -33.31 7.07 12.96
C GLY A 33 -32.21 8.12 12.76
N VAL A 34 -30.95 7.67 12.67
CA VAL A 34 -29.77 8.55 12.52
C VAL A 34 -29.40 8.73 11.05
N CYS A 35 -29.44 7.65 10.28
CA CYS A 35 -28.98 7.62 8.89
C CYS A 35 -30.02 7.06 7.92
N GLY A 36 -31.23 6.77 8.41
CA GLY A 36 -32.23 6.04 7.67
C GLY A 36 -33.31 6.90 7.03
N GLN A 37 -34.08 6.22 6.20
CA GLN A 37 -35.30 6.74 5.61
C GLN A 37 -36.43 5.72 5.73
N LEU A 38 -37.67 6.21 5.74
CA LEU A 38 -38.84 5.35 5.72
C LEU A 38 -38.96 4.70 4.33
N ASP A 39 -39.02 3.37 4.31
CA ASP A 39 -39.21 2.57 3.11
C ASP A 39 -40.53 1.79 3.17
N CYS A 40 -41.17 1.60 2.02
CA CYS A 40 -42.34 0.76 1.89
C CYS A 40 -41.96 -0.71 2.02
N THR A 41 -42.39 -1.36 3.11
CA THR A 41 -42.26 -2.82 3.28
C THR A 41 -43.54 -3.57 2.89
N GLY A 42 -44.60 -2.82 2.58
CA GLY A 42 -45.87 -3.31 2.09
C GLY A 42 -46.81 -2.14 1.77
N PRO A 43 -48.00 -2.42 1.21
CA PRO A 43 -48.91 -1.36 0.76
C PRO A 43 -49.38 -0.40 1.87
N GLU A 44 -49.44 -0.89 3.12
CA GLU A 44 -49.93 -0.14 4.27
C GLU A 44 -48.87 0.04 5.37
N THR A 45 -47.60 -0.23 5.05
CA THR A 45 -46.55 -0.37 6.06
C THR A 45 -45.26 0.30 5.61
N LEU A 46 -44.84 1.30 6.39
CA LEU A 46 -43.49 1.85 6.37
C LEU A 46 -42.65 1.14 7.43
N ALA A 47 -41.39 0.85 7.09
CA ALA A 47 -40.37 0.51 8.07
C ALA A 47 -39.17 1.44 7.90
N CYS A 48 -38.49 1.73 8.99
CA CYS A 48 -37.25 2.49 8.93
C CYS A 48 -36.12 1.61 8.40
N SER A 49 -35.52 1.99 7.28
CA SER A 49 -34.29 1.43 6.75
C SER A 49 -33.13 2.33 7.17
N ASP A 50 -32.58 2.06 8.35
CA ASP A 50 -31.47 2.84 8.93
C ASP A 50 -30.23 1.96 9.06
N PRO A 51 -29.18 2.17 8.23
CA PRO A 51 -27.92 1.44 8.37
C PRO A 51 -27.14 1.84 9.62
N GLY A 52 -27.55 2.92 10.30
CA GLY A 52 -26.80 3.52 11.40
C GLY A 52 -25.58 4.30 10.91
N VAL A 53 -24.80 4.81 11.88
CA VAL A 53 -23.51 5.43 11.59
C VAL A 53 -22.44 4.36 11.39
N ASN A 54 -21.54 4.57 10.44
CA ASN A 54 -20.33 3.78 10.27
C ASN A 54 -19.32 4.06 11.40
N ASP A 55 -18.24 3.28 11.41
CA ASP A 55 -17.20 3.36 12.43
C ASP A 55 -16.44 4.70 12.44
N CYS A 56 -16.49 5.47 11.35
CA CYS A 56 -15.94 6.82 11.26
C CYS A 56 -16.96 7.92 11.61
N GLY A 57 -18.18 7.57 11.99
CA GLY A 57 -19.19 8.46 12.54
C GLY A 57 -20.11 9.14 11.50
N SER A 58 -20.19 8.65 10.27
CA SER A 58 -21.13 9.15 9.26
C SER A 58 -22.13 8.10 8.76
N CYS A 59 -23.09 8.53 7.94
CA CYS A 59 -24.07 7.66 7.30
C CYS A 59 -23.59 7.03 5.97
N ALA A 60 -22.37 7.31 5.53
CA ALA A 60 -21.85 6.77 4.28
C ALA A 60 -21.37 5.32 4.46
N VAL A 61 -21.37 4.54 3.37
CA VAL A 61 -20.66 3.26 3.36
C VAL A 61 -19.17 3.54 3.21
N LEU A 62 -18.35 3.00 4.10
CA LEU A 62 -16.89 3.11 4.00
C LEU A 62 -16.34 2.09 2.98
N PRO A 63 -15.26 2.43 2.25
CA PRO A 63 -14.64 1.48 1.32
C PRO A 63 -13.96 0.31 2.04
N HIS A 64 -13.50 0.51 3.28
CA HIS A 64 -12.93 -0.52 4.15
C HIS A 64 -13.41 -0.32 5.59
N VAL A 65 -13.29 -1.37 6.40
CA VAL A 65 -13.68 -1.35 7.82
C VAL A 65 -12.50 -0.88 8.67
N PRO A 66 -12.62 0.20 9.45
CA PRO A 66 -11.56 0.64 10.34
C PRO A 66 -11.06 -0.46 11.30
N GLY A 67 -9.76 -0.49 11.54
CA GLY A 67 -9.09 -1.49 12.38
C GLY A 67 -8.89 -2.86 11.72
N THR A 68 -9.22 -3.01 10.44
CA THR A 68 -8.85 -4.21 9.65
C THR A 68 -7.53 -4.01 8.92
N ASP A 69 -6.84 -5.11 8.62
CA ASP A 69 -5.53 -5.10 7.97
C ASP A 69 -5.58 -4.43 6.58
N CYS A 70 -4.54 -3.67 6.28
CA CYS A 70 -4.22 -3.09 4.98
C CYS A 70 -2.72 -3.27 4.68
N ALA A 71 -2.26 -2.85 3.50
CA ALA A 71 -0.87 -2.97 3.05
C ALA A 71 -0.32 -4.39 3.27
N CYS A 72 -1.09 -5.41 2.87
CA CYS A 72 -0.71 -6.81 3.03
C CYS A 72 -0.40 -7.26 4.46
N GLY A 73 -1.00 -6.59 5.46
CA GLY A 73 -0.77 -6.86 6.88
C GLY A 73 0.29 -5.97 7.52
N GLU A 74 0.84 -5.01 6.78
CA GLU A 74 1.80 -4.03 7.30
C GLU A 74 1.11 -2.77 7.87
N GLY A 75 -0.21 -2.64 7.74
CA GLY A 75 -0.97 -1.50 8.25
C GLY A 75 -2.38 -1.83 8.72
N LEU A 76 -3.07 -0.83 9.25
CA LEU A 76 -4.49 -0.87 9.59
C LEU A 76 -5.26 0.25 8.89
N TRP A 77 -6.49 -0.04 8.48
CA TRP A 77 -7.40 1.00 8.00
C TRP A 77 -7.80 1.93 9.15
N GLU A 78 -7.48 3.21 9.02
CA GLU A 78 -7.83 4.25 10.00
C GLU A 78 -8.76 5.30 9.40
N CYS A 79 -9.62 5.89 10.24
CA CYS A 79 -10.53 6.94 9.81
C CYS A 79 -9.75 8.22 9.47
N SER A 80 -9.73 8.58 8.19
CA SER A 80 -9.15 9.84 7.70
C SER A 80 -10.18 10.97 7.61
N GLY A 81 -11.46 10.63 7.82
CA GLY A 81 -12.58 11.55 7.91
C GLY A 81 -13.88 10.79 8.13
N ALA A 82 -14.99 11.49 8.31
CA ALA A 82 -16.25 10.84 8.65
C ALA A 82 -16.72 9.83 7.58
N ASN A 83 -16.39 10.07 6.31
CA ASN A 83 -16.76 9.22 5.16
C ASN A 83 -15.53 8.53 4.51
N ALA A 84 -14.37 8.52 5.16
CA ALA A 84 -13.12 8.13 4.52
C ALA A 84 -12.20 7.39 5.48
N VAL A 85 -11.47 6.43 4.92
CA VAL A 85 -10.38 5.72 5.59
C VAL A 85 -9.09 5.88 4.79
N LEU A 86 -7.95 5.77 5.45
CA LEU A 86 -6.63 5.61 4.85
C LEU A 86 -5.93 4.40 5.46
N CYS A 87 -5.03 3.77 4.73
CA CYS A 87 -4.18 2.73 5.28
C CYS A 87 -3.05 3.40 6.05
N GLU A 88 -2.96 3.15 7.36
CA GLU A 88 -1.86 3.63 8.19
C GLU A 88 -0.89 2.49 8.43
N LEU A 89 0.34 2.65 7.92
CA LEU A 89 1.39 1.64 8.05
C LEU A 89 1.91 1.57 9.48
N THR A 90 2.10 0.35 9.97
CA THR A 90 2.70 0.08 11.29
C THR A 90 4.20 0.38 11.31
N THR A 91 4.84 0.31 10.14
CA THR A 91 6.20 0.79 9.89
C THR A 91 6.13 1.86 8.82
N LEU A 92 6.60 3.06 9.14
CA LEU A 92 6.61 4.17 8.18
C LEU A 92 7.63 3.90 7.09
N ASP A 93 7.23 4.11 5.84
CA ASP A 93 8.18 4.10 4.73
C ASP A 93 9.21 5.22 4.86
N GLY A 94 10.35 5.00 4.22
CA GLY A 94 11.40 5.99 4.09
C GLY A 94 12.74 5.49 4.61
N ARG A 95 13.79 6.11 4.09
CA ARG A 95 15.18 5.74 4.36
C ARG A 95 15.53 5.69 5.85
N THR A 96 14.97 6.58 6.67
CA THR A 96 15.24 6.63 8.12
C THR A 96 14.61 5.49 8.91
N ASN A 97 13.62 4.81 8.33
CA ASN A 97 12.90 3.68 8.92
C ASN A 97 13.20 2.37 8.18
N ALA A 98 14.23 2.37 7.33
CA ALA A 98 14.60 1.23 6.51
C ALA A 98 14.82 -0.02 7.37
N ARG A 99 14.27 -1.15 6.93
CA ARG A 99 14.43 -2.45 7.60
C ARG A 99 15.90 -2.88 7.54
N ASP A 100 16.49 -3.12 8.70
CA ASP A 100 17.89 -3.56 8.81
C ASP A 100 18.05 -5.01 8.34
N LEU A 101 18.93 -5.21 7.35
CA LEU A 101 19.30 -6.50 6.77
C LEU A 101 20.55 -7.10 7.44
N GLY A 102 21.28 -6.31 8.23
CA GLY A 102 22.46 -6.71 8.97
C GLY A 102 23.76 -6.05 8.50
N THR A 103 24.85 -6.56 9.07
CA THR A 103 26.23 -6.16 8.79
C THR A 103 26.99 -7.27 8.07
N PHE A 104 27.73 -6.89 7.03
CA PHE A 104 28.42 -7.81 6.11
C PHE A 104 29.86 -7.37 5.85
N GLN A 105 30.66 -8.31 5.37
CA GLN A 105 32.03 -8.08 4.92
C GLN A 105 32.05 -8.07 3.39
N ASP A 106 32.85 -7.19 2.77
CA ASP A 106 33.05 -7.15 1.31
C ASP A 106 33.63 -8.45 0.73
N THR A 107 34.28 -9.25 1.58
CA THR A 107 34.75 -10.59 1.20
C THR A 107 33.68 -11.69 1.26
N GLN A 108 32.48 -11.40 1.77
CA GLN A 108 31.36 -12.34 1.75
C GLN A 108 30.69 -12.36 0.38
N ASP A 109 31.27 -13.10 -0.56
CA ASP A 109 30.69 -13.42 -1.88
C ASP A 109 29.53 -14.44 -1.76
N GLN A 110 28.59 -14.17 -0.85
CA GLN A 110 27.38 -14.94 -0.63
C GLN A 110 26.16 -14.07 -0.97
N ILE A 111 25.20 -14.68 -1.67
CA ILE A 111 23.91 -14.05 -1.95
C ILE A 111 22.98 -14.25 -0.74
N PHE A 112 22.50 -13.14 -0.19
CA PHE A 112 21.47 -13.09 0.85
C PHE A 112 20.09 -12.84 0.22
N SER A 113 19.02 -13.06 0.98
CA SER A 113 17.67 -12.85 0.49
C SER A 113 16.72 -12.43 1.60
N THR A 114 15.88 -11.45 1.30
CA THR A 114 14.72 -11.06 2.09
C THR A 114 13.47 -11.05 1.21
N TYR A 115 12.30 -11.11 1.84
CA TYR A 115 11.01 -11.19 1.17
C TYR A 115 10.10 -10.11 1.76
N ASN A 116 9.42 -9.35 0.92
CA ASN A 116 8.37 -8.41 1.35
C ASN A 116 7.29 -8.27 0.28
N SER A 117 6.22 -7.54 0.58
CA SER A 117 5.09 -7.33 -0.34
C SER A 117 4.65 -5.88 -0.27
N LEU A 118 4.49 -5.23 -1.43
CA LEU A 118 3.86 -3.91 -1.53
C LEU A 118 2.40 -4.06 -1.97
N PHE A 119 1.53 -3.12 -1.57
CA PHE A 119 0.14 -3.06 -2.06
C PHE A 119 -0.18 -1.74 -2.76
N PRO A 120 -0.46 -1.75 -4.08
CA PRO A 120 -0.68 -0.53 -4.85
C PRO A 120 -1.81 0.35 -4.29
N GLY A 121 -1.47 1.58 -3.91
CA GLY A 121 -2.41 2.55 -3.34
C GLY A 121 -2.58 2.50 -1.82
N GLU A 122 -1.95 1.54 -1.15
CA GLU A 122 -1.88 1.46 0.32
C GLU A 122 -0.43 1.56 0.80
N ASP A 123 0.48 0.86 0.12
CA ASP A 123 1.92 0.84 0.34
C ASP A 123 2.64 0.72 -1.02
N SER A 124 3.47 1.70 -1.33
CA SER A 124 4.08 1.85 -2.66
C SER A 124 5.59 1.78 -2.66
N GLU A 125 6.24 1.79 -1.50
CA GLU A 125 7.68 1.70 -1.42
C GLU A 125 8.17 1.10 -0.12
N ASP A 126 9.14 0.21 -0.23
CA ASP A 126 9.81 -0.39 0.91
C ASP A 126 11.27 0.03 0.94
N TRP A 127 11.78 0.25 2.14
CA TRP A 127 13.17 0.60 2.37
C TRP A 127 13.87 -0.47 3.21
N PHE A 128 15.06 -0.84 2.77
CA PHE A 128 15.97 -1.73 3.49
C PHE A 128 17.33 -1.08 3.63
N ASN A 129 18.11 -1.47 4.63
CA ASN A 129 19.50 -1.07 4.73
C ASN A 129 20.41 -2.23 5.13
N SER A 130 21.66 -2.14 4.73
CA SER A 130 22.73 -3.04 5.18
C SER A 130 24.00 -2.24 5.38
N TYR A 131 24.77 -2.60 6.39
CA TYR A 131 26.11 -2.06 6.59
C TYR A 131 27.14 -3.02 6.02
N CYS A 132 28.13 -2.53 5.29
CA CYS A 132 29.24 -3.34 4.81
C CYS A 132 30.58 -2.72 5.23
N THR A 133 31.49 -3.57 5.66
CA THR A 133 32.85 -3.23 6.06
C THR A 133 33.87 -3.60 4.98
N ASP A 134 34.85 -2.73 4.72
CA ASP A 134 36.01 -3.02 3.87
C ASP A 134 37.19 -3.42 4.76
N GLU A 135 37.48 -4.71 4.82
CA GLU A 135 38.58 -5.20 5.67
C GLU A 135 39.90 -5.40 4.93
N LEU A 136 39.91 -5.33 3.58
CA LEU A 136 41.08 -5.70 2.77
C LEU A 136 41.60 -4.58 1.86
N GLY A 137 41.03 -3.37 1.94
CA GLY A 137 41.42 -2.22 1.10
C GLY A 137 41.10 -2.47 -0.37
N GLY A 138 39.96 -3.13 -0.60
CA GLY A 138 39.48 -3.57 -1.90
C GLY A 138 38.37 -2.68 -2.46
N GLU A 139 37.88 -3.03 -3.66
CA GLU A 139 36.62 -2.47 -4.13
C GLU A 139 35.48 -3.19 -3.41
N MET A 140 34.59 -2.44 -2.77
CA MET A 140 33.31 -2.95 -2.31
C MET A 140 32.37 -3.00 -3.51
N ASP A 141 31.88 -4.18 -3.90
CA ASP A 141 30.95 -4.31 -5.02
C ASP A 141 29.59 -4.78 -4.51
N THR A 142 28.65 -3.86 -4.36
CA THR A 142 27.30 -4.26 -3.98
C THR A 142 26.51 -4.64 -5.22
N ARG A 143 25.89 -5.81 -5.16
CA ARG A 143 25.07 -6.37 -6.22
C ARG A 143 23.70 -6.69 -5.63
N ALA A 144 22.65 -6.12 -6.22
CA ALA A 144 21.28 -6.25 -5.73
C ALA A 144 20.34 -6.67 -6.85
N TRP A 145 19.53 -7.68 -6.59
CA TRP A 145 18.52 -8.18 -7.52
C TRP A 145 17.13 -8.13 -6.88
N LEU A 146 16.14 -7.77 -7.67
CA LEU A 146 14.74 -7.87 -7.28
C LEU A 146 14.04 -8.86 -8.19
N GLN A 147 13.58 -9.97 -7.62
CA GLN A 147 12.73 -10.89 -8.35
C GLN A 147 11.28 -10.41 -8.29
N SER A 148 10.76 -9.99 -9.44
CA SER A 148 9.43 -9.41 -9.57
C SER A 148 8.34 -10.50 -9.66
N PRO A 149 7.30 -10.46 -8.80
CA PRO A 149 6.12 -11.29 -8.96
C PRO A 149 5.49 -11.20 -10.36
N PRO A 150 4.95 -12.31 -10.92
CA PRO A 150 4.30 -12.26 -12.22
C PRO A 150 3.16 -11.24 -12.27
N GLY A 151 3.19 -10.35 -13.26
CA GLY A 151 2.16 -9.33 -13.45
C GLY A 151 2.38 -8.04 -12.65
N HIS A 152 3.55 -7.89 -12.03
CA HIS A 152 3.95 -6.70 -11.27
C HIS A 152 5.28 -6.15 -11.79
N ASP A 153 5.38 -4.83 -11.77
CA ASP A 153 6.51 -4.02 -12.21
C ASP A 153 6.99 -3.23 -11.00
N TYR A 154 8.26 -3.40 -10.67
CA TYR A 154 8.92 -2.77 -9.54
C TYR A 154 10.21 -2.11 -10.04
N ASP A 155 10.62 -1.04 -9.37
CA ASP A 155 11.93 -0.43 -9.59
C ASP A 155 12.81 -0.71 -8.35
N LEU A 156 14.08 -1.02 -8.59
CA LEU A 156 15.07 -1.21 -7.53
C LEU A 156 16.11 -0.09 -7.63
N CYS A 157 16.30 0.64 -6.54
CA CYS A 157 17.39 1.57 -6.39
C CYS A 157 18.25 1.20 -5.18
N VAL A 158 19.57 1.36 -5.32
CA VAL A 158 20.53 1.24 -4.22
C VAL A 158 21.26 2.56 -4.06
N TYR A 159 21.28 3.10 -2.85
CA TYR A 159 21.96 4.35 -2.50
C TYR A 159 23.03 4.11 -1.45
N TYR A 160 24.13 4.83 -1.53
CA TYR A 160 25.28 4.64 -0.66
C TYR A 160 25.46 5.83 0.29
N LEU A 161 25.70 5.53 1.56
CA LEU A 161 26.18 6.47 2.56
C LEU A 161 27.55 6.00 3.06
N ALA A 162 28.58 6.67 2.60
CA ALA A 162 29.92 6.54 3.17
C ALA A 162 29.91 6.93 4.65
N HIS A 163 30.49 6.08 5.49
CA HIS A 163 30.81 6.45 6.88
C HIS A 163 32.22 7.04 6.98
N THR A 164 33.04 6.73 5.99
CA THR A 164 34.45 7.11 5.82
C THR A 164 34.72 7.27 4.30
N GLY A 165 35.78 7.99 3.93
CA GLY A 165 36.03 8.33 2.51
C GLY A 165 35.22 9.53 1.99
N ASP A 166 35.19 9.72 0.66
CA ASP A 166 34.49 10.83 -0.01
C ASP A 166 33.05 10.50 -0.46
N GLY A 167 32.67 9.22 -0.41
CA GLY A 167 31.34 8.74 -0.77
C GLY A 167 31.05 8.72 -2.26
N GLU A 168 32.07 8.80 -3.12
CA GLU A 168 31.88 8.60 -4.56
C GLU A 168 31.50 7.14 -4.88
N ILE A 169 30.60 6.96 -5.85
CA ILE A 169 30.21 5.63 -6.33
C ILE A 169 30.25 5.58 -7.86
N GLU A 170 30.62 4.43 -8.40
CA GLU A 170 30.42 4.04 -9.79
C GLU A 170 29.19 3.13 -9.88
N CYS A 171 28.23 3.50 -10.72
CA CYS A 171 27.06 2.67 -11.03
C CYS A 171 27.42 1.79 -12.24
N THR A 172 27.77 0.54 -11.98
CA THR A 172 28.28 -0.41 -12.98
C THR A 172 27.14 -1.08 -13.75
N ILE A 173 26.02 -1.38 -13.08
CA ILE A 173 24.79 -1.87 -13.70
C ILE A 173 23.59 -1.07 -13.17
N GLY A 174 22.89 -0.41 -14.09
CA GLY A 174 21.73 0.43 -13.81
C GLY A 174 21.92 1.83 -14.38
N THR A 175 21.17 2.78 -13.82
CA THR A 175 21.22 4.20 -14.16
C THR A 175 21.63 4.98 -12.91
N PRO A 176 22.67 5.83 -12.98
CA PRO A 176 23.06 6.67 -11.85
C PRO A 176 21.89 7.53 -11.36
N ASP A 177 21.72 7.62 -10.05
CA ASP A 177 20.68 8.41 -9.43
C ASP A 177 21.18 9.09 -8.13
N ILE A 178 20.45 10.10 -7.66
CA ILE A 178 20.72 10.77 -6.39
C ILE A 178 19.41 10.92 -5.62
N PHE A 179 19.37 10.42 -4.40
CA PHE A 179 18.22 10.55 -3.51
C PHE A 179 18.64 11.11 -2.16
N GLU A 180 18.01 12.21 -1.73
CA GLU A 180 18.34 12.91 -0.48
C GLU A 180 19.84 13.26 -0.33
N GLY A 181 20.53 13.46 -1.45
CA GLY A 181 21.97 13.75 -1.48
C GLY A 181 22.87 12.52 -1.41
N LEU A 182 22.32 11.30 -1.33
CA LEU A 182 23.08 10.06 -1.46
C LEU A 182 23.20 9.66 -2.93
N PRO A 183 24.42 9.40 -3.43
CA PRO A 183 24.59 8.86 -4.76
C PRO A 183 24.17 7.39 -4.78
N GLY A 184 23.68 6.93 -5.92
CA GLY A 184 23.18 5.57 -6.07
C GLY A 184 22.99 5.17 -7.52
N CYS A 185 22.36 4.02 -7.69
CA CYS A 185 22.12 3.38 -8.96
C CYS A 185 20.72 2.75 -8.94
N CYS A 186 19.93 2.95 -9.99
CA CYS A 186 18.58 2.42 -10.12
C CYS A 186 18.47 1.57 -11.37
N SER A 187 17.73 0.48 -11.32
CA SER A 187 17.57 -0.43 -12.45
C SER A 187 16.78 0.22 -13.60
N ARG A 188 15.69 0.94 -13.29
CA ARG A 188 14.83 1.65 -14.25
C ARG A 188 14.34 0.77 -15.40
N ASN A 189 14.27 -0.55 -15.21
CA ASN A 189 13.70 -1.41 -16.23
C ASN A 189 12.20 -1.15 -16.36
N THR A 190 11.67 -1.47 -17.53
CA THR A 190 10.23 -1.31 -17.79
C THR A 190 9.54 -2.67 -17.79
N GLY A 191 8.35 -2.74 -17.18
CA GLY A 191 7.52 -3.93 -17.22
C GLY A 191 7.90 -4.94 -16.14
N THR A 192 7.45 -6.18 -16.28
CA THR A 192 7.51 -7.17 -15.20
C THR A 192 8.82 -7.99 -15.20
N VAL A 193 9.95 -7.36 -15.51
CA VAL A 193 11.24 -8.04 -15.48
C VAL A 193 11.83 -8.04 -14.08
N ASP A 194 12.80 -8.92 -13.85
CA ASP A 194 13.58 -8.86 -12.61
C ASP A 194 14.51 -7.65 -12.68
N GLU A 195 14.67 -6.97 -11.55
CA GLU A 195 15.56 -5.81 -11.45
C GLU A 195 16.97 -6.22 -11.04
N HIS A 196 17.94 -5.46 -11.51
CA HIS A 196 19.34 -5.66 -11.18
C HIS A 196 20.06 -4.31 -11.09
N VAL A 197 20.77 -4.11 -9.98
CA VAL A 197 21.62 -2.95 -9.74
C VAL A 197 22.98 -3.44 -9.24
N GLU A 198 24.05 -2.90 -9.79
CA GLU A 198 25.40 -3.04 -9.24
C GLU A 198 26.00 -1.64 -9.08
N LEU A 199 26.58 -1.37 -7.92
CA LEU A 199 27.35 -0.16 -7.69
C LEU A 199 28.60 -0.46 -6.86
N SER A 200 29.66 0.24 -7.17
CA SER A 200 30.95 0.13 -6.51
C SER A 200 31.31 1.50 -5.93
N PRO A 201 31.32 1.67 -4.60
CA PRO A 201 31.94 2.82 -3.99
C PRO A 201 33.39 2.95 -4.44
N ASN A 202 33.74 4.09 -5.02
CA ASN A 202 35.09 4.34 -5.54
C ASN A 202 36.02 4.65 -4.37
N ALA A 203 36.58 3.59 -3.80
CA ALA A 203 37.44 3.59 -2.63
C ALA A 203 38.93 3.66 -2.96
N ILE A 204 39.33 4.09 -4.17
CA ILE A 204 40.74 3.97 -4.60
C ILE A 204 41.67 4.77 -3.66
N GLY A 205 42.34 4.05 -2.75
CA GLY A 205 43.40 4.57 -1.86
C GLY A 205 43.01 4.76 -0.40
N SER A 206 41.80 4.37 0.01
CA SER A 206 41.34 4.35 1.40
C SER A 206 41.31 2.90 1.93
N TRP A 207 41.43 2.71 3.24
CA TRP A 207 41.55 1.39 3.92
C TRP A 207 40.40 1.18 4.91
N ASP A 208 39.38 2.01 4.79
CA ASP A 208 38.30 2.20 5.75
C ASP A 208 37.19 2.84 4.93
N ASP A 209 36.61 2.13 3.97
CA ASP A 209 35.52 2.63 3.11
C ASP A 209 34.18 2.00 3.49
N ASP A 210 34.01 1.73 4.78
CA ASP A 210 32.77 1.24 5.33
C ASP A 210 31.59 2.17 5.01
N GLY A 211 30.43 1.57 4.79
CA GLY A 211 29.24 2.36 4.54
C GLY A 211 27.94 1.59 4.61
N THR A 212 26.87 2.37 4.56
CA THR A 212 25.50 1.85 4.56
C THR A 212 24.93 1.90 3.16
N PHE A 213 24.43 0.77 2.69
CA PHE A 213 23.66 0.64 1.46
C PHE A 213 22.17 0.67 1.80
N PHE A 214 21.43 1.53 1.11
CA PHE A 214 19.97 1.65 1.22
C PHE A 214 19.32 1.12 -0.04
N TYR A 215 18.47 0.11 0.10
CA TYR A 215 17.69 -0.47 -0.98
C TYR A 215 16.30 0.12 -0.93
N ARG A 216 15.87 0.76 -2.00
CA ARG A 216 14.51 1.25 -2.20
C ARG A 216 13.86 0.38 -3.26
N VAL A 217 12.81 -0.33 -2.86
CA VAL A 217 11.93 -1.06 -3.77
C VAL A 217 10.68 -0.21 -3.96
N THR A 218 10.35 0.14 -5.19
CA THR A 218 9.17 0.97 -5.49
C THR A 218 8.23 0.19 -6.40
N TYR A 219 6.95 0.15 -6.06
CA TYR A 219 5.93 -0.38 -6.96
C TYR A 219 5.68 0.61 -8.11
N VAL A 220 5.78 0.13 -9.35
CA VAL A 220 5.57 0.94 -10.56
C VAL A 220 4.18 0.68 -11.14
N SER A 221 3.83 -0.59 -11.40
CA SER A 221 2.55 -0.98 -11.98
C SER A 221 2.26 -2.48 -11.83
N GLY A 222 1.04 -2.93 -12.15
CA GLY A 222 0.65 -4.34 -12.04
C GLY A 222 -0.72 -4.60 -11.42
N THR A 223 -0.99 -5.86 -11.09
CA THR A 223 -2.25 -6.26 -10.44
C THR A 223 -2.26 -5.87 -8.96
N GLY A 224 -3.32 -5.23 -8.46
CA GLY A 224 -3.45 -4.86 -7.04
C GLY A 224 -3.68 -6.06 -6.11
N THR A 225 -2.68 -6.92 -5.98
CA THR A 225 -2.71 -8.14 -5.16
C THR A 225 -1.49 -8.18 -4.26
N CYS A 226 -1.66 -8.64 -3.02
CA CYS A 226 -0.55 -8.93 -2.12
C CYS A 226 0.31 -10.08 -2.64
N THR A 227 1.37 -9.73 -3.38
CA THR A 227 2.36 -10.67 -3.87
C THR A 227 3.73 -10.29 -3.37
N THR A 228 4.48 -11.32 -2.99
CA THR A 228 5.78 -11.16 -2.34
C THR A 228 6.89 -11.08 -3.38
N PHE A 229 7.63 -9.97 -3.40
CA PHE A 229 8.89 -9.88 -4.12
C PHE A 229 10.02 -10.49 -3.30
N ARG A 230 11.12 -10.82 -3.98
CA ARG A 230 12.35 -11.28 -3.32
C ARG A 230 13.48 -10.31 -3.64
N LEU A 231 13.96 -9.61 -2.61
CA LEU A 231 15.18 -8.81 -2.68
C LEU A 231 16.37 -9.71 -2.36
N GLN A 232 17.36 -9.73 -3.24
CA GLN A 232 18.62 -10.41 -3.06
C GLN A 232 19.75 -9.41 -3.10
N TYR A 233 20.79 -9.63 -2.30
CA TYR A 233 21.92 -8.72 -2.20
C TYR A 233 23.20 -9.48 -1.86
N ALA A 234 24.33 -8.97 -2.32
CA ALA A 234 25.67 -9.48 -2.10
C ALA A 234 26.67 -8.31 -2.05
N PHE A 235 27.83 -8.57 -1.47
CA PHE A 235 28.96 -7.64 -1.35
C PHE A 235 30.22 -8.29 -1.94
#